data_AF-A0A850S4N1-F1
#
_entry.id   AF-A0A850S4N1-F1
#
_cell.length_a   1.000
_cell.length_b   1.000
_cell.length_c   1.000
_cell.angle_alpha   90.00
_cell.angle_beta   90.00
_cell.angle_gamma   90.00
#
_symmetry.space_group_name_H-M   'P 1'
#
loop_
_entity.id
_entity.type
_entity.pdbx_description
1 polymer ?
#
loop_
_entity_poly.entity_id
_entity_poly.type
_entity_poly.pdbx_seq_one_letter_code
_entity_poly.pdbx_strand_id
1 'polypeptide(L)'
;MKLRVMSDSAKALISPLLSYSAISVALLIPVLVWPLQSINDGGLDPSIDYHAIWLVTASALLLCAVTADSILYHQPGTFWPFFATAWILISSMGVSLALRLDSGAFILASIFTLHAIRAGSRIWQDQNSWWLWPACIRDAAAAMAMFAWIIALSSGAV
;
A
#
# COMPACT_ATOMS: atom_id res chain seq x y z
N MET A 1 44.16 -2.62 29.64
CA MET A 1 43.70 -3.59 28.62
C MET A 1 42.75 -2.84 27.69
N LYS A 2 43.21 -2.56 26.46
CA LYS A 2 42.57 -1.63 25.51
C LYS A 2 41.62 -2.46 24.64
N LEU A 3 40.31 -2.36 24.88
CA LEU A 3 39.30 -3.06 24.07
C LEU A 3 39.32 -2.48 22.66
N ARG A 4 39.69 -3.36 21.72
CA ARG A 4 39.86 -3.11 20.30
C ARG A 4 38.51 -2.78 19.68
N VAL A 5 38.21 -1.49 19.58
CA VAL A 5 37.31 -0.95 18.55
C VAL A 5 37.93 -1.33 17.22
N MET A 6 37.37 -2.31 16.51
CA MET A 6 37.57 -2.54 15.08
C MET A 6 36.75 -3.75 14.64
N SER A 7 35.57 -3.47 14.10
CA SER A 7 35.07 -4.07 12.85
C SER A 7 33.64 -3.57 12.66
N ASP A 8 33.48 -2.26 12.47
CA ASP A 8 32.34 -1.72 11.73
C ASP A 8 32.47 -2.26 10.31
N SER A 9 31.97 -3.48 10.14
CA SER A 9 31.83 -4.13 8.86
C SER A 9 30.97 -3.19 8.04
N ALA A 10 31.60 -2.54 7.06
CA ALA A 10 30.99 -1.74 6.02
C ALA A 10 30.02 -2.62 5.21
N LYS A 11 28.90 -2.99 5.81
CA LYS A 11 27.70 -3.38 5.08
C LYS A 11 27.23 -2.06 4.50
N ALA A 12 27.28 -1.95 3.18
CA ALA A 12 26.53 -0.94 2.46
C ALA A 12 25.05 -1.11 2.87
N LEU A 13 24.67 -0.41 3.94
CA LEU A 13 23.34 -0.46 4.52
C LEU A 13 22.48 0.29 3.52
N ILE A 14 21.74 -0.48 2.71
CA ILE A 14 20.73 0.09 1.81
C ILE A 14 19.88 1.02 2.66
N SER A 15 19.79 2.29 2.26
CA SER A 15 19.03 3.29 3.00
C SER A 15 17.60 2.78 3.22
N PRO A 16 17.06 2.80 4.45
CA PRO A 16 15.69 2.36 4.74
C PRO A 16 14.66 3.05 3.85
N LEU A 17 14.88 4.32 3.52
CA LEU A 17 14.07 5.09 2.58
C LEU A 17 14.07 4.45 1.19
N LEU A 18 15.24 4.06 0.69
CA LEU A 18 15.38 3.43 -0.64
C LEU A 18 14.63 2.10 -0.67
N SER A 19 14.86 1.22 0.30
CA SER A 19 14.18 -0.08 0.37
C SER A 19 12.67 0.07 0.47
N TYR A 20 12.19 0.94 1.36
CA TYR A 20 10.76 1.21 1.53
C TYR A 20 10.12 1.75 0.25
N SER A 21 10.78 2.72 -0.40
CA SER A 21 10.26 3.35 -1.62
C SER A 21 10.26 2.37 -2.79
N ALA A 22 11.34 1.58 -2.95
CA ALA A 22 11.45 0.58 -4.00
C ALA A 22 10.36 -0.50 -3.87
N ILE A 23 10.14 -1.03 -2.66
CA ILE A 23 9.08 -2.01 -2.41
C ILE A 23 7.70 -1.39 -2.66
N SER A 24 7.47 -0.16 -2.19
CA SER A 24 6.19 0.54 -2.40
C SER A 24 5.90 0.76 -3.88
N VAL A 25 6.90 1.19 -4.67
CA VAL A 25 6.75 1.38 -6.11
C VAL A 25 6.53 0.05 -6.82
N ALA A 26 7.31 -0.97 -6.49
CA ALA A 26 7.17 -2.31 -7.09
C ALA A 26 5.77 -2.90 -6.86
N LEU A 27 5.20 -2.71 -5.67
CA LEU A 27 3.84 -3.16 -5.34
C LEU A 27 2.75 -2.25 -5.93
N LEU A 28 3.04 -0.98 -6.18
CA LEU A 28 2.09 -0.03 -6.78
C LEU A 28 1.92 -0.27 -8.28
N ILE A 29 2.98 -0.63 -9.00
CA ILE A 29 2.94 -0.83 -10.46
C ILE A 29 1.80 -1.76 -10.91
N PRO A 30 1.62 -2.97 -10.33
CA PRO A 30 0.50 -3.84 -10.69
C PRO A 30 -0.86 -3.17 -10.48
N VAL A 31 -1.05 -2.41 -9.39
CA VAL A 31 -2.33 -1.74 -9.11
C VAL A 31 -2.65 -0.68 -10.18
N LEU A 32 -1.63 -0.01 -10.72
CA LEU A 32 -1.80 1.00 -11.77
C LEU A 32 -2.02 0.39 -13.14
N VAL A 33 -1.22 -0.63 -13.49
CA VAL A 33 -1.05 -1.10 -14.87
C VAL A 33 -1.95 -2.29 -15.19
N TRP A 34 -2.27 -3.15 -14.23
CA TRP A 34 -2.98 -4.41 -14.52
C TRP A 34 -4.34 -4.22 -15.21
N PRO A 35 -5.17 -3.23 -14.82
CA PRO A 35 -6.44 -3.01 -15.50
C PRO A 35 -6.30 -2.53 -16.96
N LEU A 36 -5.13 -2.07 -17.42
CA LEU A 36 -4.92 -1.80 -18.85
C LEU A 36 -5.07 -3.08 -19.69
N GLN A 37 -4.81 -4.26 -19.10
CA GLN A 37 -4.97 -5.53 -19.80
C GLN A 37 -6.43 -5.84 -20.15
N SER A 38 -7.40 -5.29 -19.39
CA SER A 38 -8.82 -5.48 -19.73
C SER A 38 -9.29 -4.62 -20.91
N ILE A 39 -8.49 -3.62 -21.32
CA ILE A 39 -8.77 -2.76 -22.49
C ILE A 39 -8.29 -3.41 -23.79
N ASN A 40 -7.22 -4.21 -23.71
CA ASN A 40 -6.64 -4.79 -24.89
C ASN A 40 -7.38 -6.09 -25.21
N ASP A 41 -8.23 -6.09 -26.24
CA ASP A 41 -8.99 -7.25 -26.75
C ASP A 41 -8.12 -8.49 -27.05
N GLY A 42 -6.79 -8.37 -27.00
CA GLY A 42 -5.79 -9.43 -27.16
C GLY A 42 -5.06 -9.88 -25.88
N GLY A 43 -5.59 -9.58 -24.69
CA GLY A 43 -5.00 -10.02 -23.42
C GLY A 43 -4.76 -11.53 -23.39
N LEU A 44 -3.51 -11.93 -23.14
CA LEU A 44 -3.02 -13.31 -23.14
C LEU A 44 -3.94 -14.22 -22.30
N ASP A 45 -4.68 -15.11 -22.98
CA ASP A 45 -5.55 -16.13 -22.39
C ASP A 45 -6.87 -15.61 -21.74
N PRO A 46 -8.05 -15.88 -22.36
CA PRO A 46 -9.35 -15.51 -21.80
C PRO A 46 -9.72 -16.30 -20.53
N SER A 47 -8.94 -17.30 -20.14
CA SER A 47 -9.16 -18.05 -18.89
C SER A 47 -8.67 -17.32 -17.63
N ILE A 48 -7.94 -16.21 -17.78
CA ILE A 48 -7.36 -15.47 -16.65
C ILE A 48 -8.34 -14.39 -16.17
N ASP A 49 -8.77 -14.50 -14.91
CA ASP A 49 -9.55 -13.46 -14.23
C ASP A 49 -8.62 -12.30 -13.80
N TYR A 50 -8.44 -11.34 -14.70
CA TYR A 50 -7.62 -10.15 -14.48
C TYR A 50 -8.12 -9.29 -13.31
N HIS A 51 -9.44 -9.24 -13.09
CA HIS A 51 -10.03 -8.45 -12.02
C HIS A 51 -9.67 -9.05 -10.66
N ALA A 52 -9.79 -10.37 -10.50
CA ALA A 52 -9.38 -11.06 -9.28
C ALA A 52 -7.88 -10.86 -8.99
N ILE A 53 -7.01 -11.00 -10.00
CA ILE A 53 -5.57 -10.77 -9.84
C ILE A 53 -5.29 -9.33 -9.42
N TRP A 54 -5.95 -8.37 -10.05
CA TRP A 54 -5.81 -6.95 -9.70
C TRP A 54 -6.19 -6.69 -8.24
N LEU A 55 -7.35 -7.20 -7.78
CA LEU A 55 -7.76 -7.06 -6.38
C LEU A 55 -6.77 -7.73 -5.41
N VAL A 56 -6.21 -8.89 -5.76
CA VAL A 56 -5.19 -9.56 -4.94
C VAL A 56 -3.92 -8.72 -4.84
N THR A 57 -3.44 -8.13 -5.94
CA THR A 57 -2.26 -7.25 -5.91
C THR A 57 -2.49 -5.98 -5.09
N ALA A 58 -3.66 -5.35 -5.24
CA ALA A 58 -4.05 -4.20 -4.43
C ALA A 58 -4.16 -4.54 -2.93
N SER A 59 -4.70 -5.72 -2.62
CA SER A 59 -4.77 -6.24 -1.26
C SER A 59 -3.38 -6.48 -0.65
N ALA A 60 -2.45 -7.06 -1.43
CA ALA A 60 -1.08 -7.27 -1.00
C ALA A 60 -0.36 -5.94 -0.72
N LEU A 61 -0.49 -4.97 -1.62
CA LEU A 61 0.02 -3.61 -1.42
C LEU A 61 -0.54 -3.01 -0.12
N LEU A 62 -1.86 -3.07 0.10
CA LEU A 62 -2.51 -2.50 1.26
C LEU A 62 -2.05 -3.14 2.57
N LEU A 63 -1.96 -4.47 2.63
CA LEU A 63 -1.52 -5.17 3.84
C LEU A 63 -0.05 -4.90 4.15
N CYS A 64 0.82 -4.88 3.13
CA CYS A 64 2.21 -4.51 3.29
C CYS A 64 2.35 -3.06 3.79
N ALA A 65 1.62 -2.13 3.17
CA ALA A 65 1.56 -0.72 3.55
C ALA A 65 1.15 -0.54 5.01
N VAL A 66 -0.03 -1.04 5.38
CA VAL A 66 -0.61 -0.91 6.71
C VAL A 66 0.30 -1.52 7.77
N THR A 67 0.91 -2.67 7.49
CA THR A 67 1.82 -3.34 8.42
C THR A 67 3.13 -2.56 8.59
N ALA A 68 3.78 -2.19 7.48
CA ALA A 68 5.04 -1.46 7.52
C ALA A 68 4.88 -0.10 8.23
N ASP A 69 3.83 0.64 7.91
CA ASP A 69 3.59 1.97 8.47
C ASP A 69 3.19 1.90 9.95
N SER A 70 2.53 0.82 10.36
CA SER A 70 2.23 0.56 11.77
C SER A 70 3.48 0.27 12.59
N ILE A 71 4.47 -0.42 12.00
CA ILE A 71 5.77 -0.67 12.63
C ILE A 71 6.59 0.63 12.68
N LEU A 72 6.64 1.38 11.58
CA LEU A 72 7.42 2.62 11.47
C LEU A 72 6.92 3.74 12.38
N TYR A 73 5.62 3.78 12.70
CA TYR A 73 5.05 4.74 13.65
C TYR A 73 5.16 4.30 15.12
N HIS A 74 5.93 3.26 15.46
CA HIS A 74 5.99 2.79 16.84
C HIS A 74 6.29 3.93 17.85
N GLN A 75 5.35 4.16 18.78
CA GLN A 75 5.50 5.12 19.87
C GLN A 75 5.63 4.37 21.21
N PRO A 76 6.80 4.41 21.88
CA PRO A 76 6.98 3.76 23.16
C PRO A 76 6.12 4.44 24.24
N GLY A 77 5.36 3.64 25.02
CA GLY A 77 4.62 4.11 26.21
C GLY A 77 3.18 4.59 25.99
N THR A 78 2.61 4.43 24.79
CA THR A 78 1.22 4.82 24.49
C THR A 78 0.31 3.62 24.21
N PHE A 79 -1.00 3.83 24.11
CA PHE A 79 -1.97 2.85 23.59
C PHE A 79 -1.76 2.48 22.10
N TRP A 80 -0.64 2.93 21.51
CA TRP A 80 -0.28 2.70 20.12
C TRP A 80 -0.41 1.22 19.66
N PRO A 81 0.07 0.21 20.41
CA PRO A 81 -0.06 -1.18 19.97
C PRO A 81 -1.50 -1.61 19.73
N PHE A 82 -2.45 -1.12 20.53
CA PHE A 82 -3.87 -1.41 20.35
C PHE A 82 -4.43 -0.76 19.08
N PHE A 83 -4.10 0.51 18.83
CA PHE A 83 -4.54 1.21 17.61
C PHE A 83 -3.91 0.62 16.34
N ALA A 84 -2.63 0.24 16.39
CA ALA A 84 -1.95 -0.42 15.29
C ALA A 84 -2.60 -1.78 14.98
N THR A 85 -2.82 -2.60 16.01
CA THR A 85 -3.45 -3.92 15.87
C THR A 85 -4.88 -3.80 15.34
N ALA A 86 -5.69 -2.89 15.90
CA ALA A 86 -7.04 -2.64 15.43
C ALA A 86 -7.06 -2.21 13.95
N TRP A 87 -6.13 -1.33 13.56
CA TRP A 87 -6.03 -0.87 12.17
C TRP A 87 -5.65 -2.00 11.21
N ILE A 88 -4.65 -2.81 11.56
CA ILE A 88 -4.26 -4.00 10.78
C ILE A 88 -5.43 -4.98 10.64
N LEU A 89 -6.17 -5.25 11.72
CA LEU A 89 -7.32 -6.15 11.70
C LEU A 89 -8.46 -5.61 10.83
N ILE A 90 -8.78 -4.32 10.95
CA ILE A 90 -9.80 -3.67 10.11
C ILE A 90 -9.40 -3.74 8.64
N SER A 91 -8.15 -3.43 8.29
CA SER A 91 -7.67 -3.53 6.91
C SER A 91 -7.68 -4.97 6.40
N SER A 92 -7.30 -5.95 7.23
CA SER A 92 -7.32 -7.37 6.87
C SER A 92 -8.74 -7.88 6.64
N MET A 93 -9.70 -7.48 7.49
CA MET A 93 -11.11 -7.78 7.30
C MET A 93 -11.66 -7.10 6.05
N GLY A 94 -11.29 -5.85 5.80
CA GLY A 94 -11.65 -5.09 4.60
C GLY A 94 -11.15 -5.76 3.32
N VAL A 95 -9.91 -6.26 3.31
CA VAL A 95 -9.36 -7.07 2.22
C VAL A 95 -10.16 -8.35 2.02
N SER A 96 -10.45 -9.09 3.10
CA SER A 96 -11.24 -10.32 3.04
C SER A 96 -12.63 -10.09 2.44
N LEU A 97 -13.29 -8.99 2.81
CA LEU A 97 -14.57 -8.58 2.23
C LEU A 97 -14.41 -8.17 0.76
N ALA A 98 -13.40 -7.37 0.45
CA ALA A 98 -13.16 -6.89 -0.90
C ALA A 98 -12.95 -8.03 -1.91
N LEU A 99 -12.23 -9.07 -1.53
CA LEU A 99 -11.99 -10.23 -2.39
C LEU A 99 -13.24 -11.11 -2.64
N ARG A 100 -14.35 -10.86 -1.93
CA ARG A 100 -15.59 -11.67 -2.01
C ARG A 100 -16.77 -10.93 -2.61
N LEU A 101 -16.65 -9.62 -2.79
CA LEU A 101 -17.75 -8.75 -3.23
C LEU A 101 -17.44 -8.15 -4.58
N ASP A 102 -18.47 -7.99 -5.41
CA ASP A 102 -18.35 -7.31 -6.71
C ASP A 102 -17.89 -5.84 -6.55
N SER A 103 -18.23 -5.22 -5.41
CA SER A 103 -17.78 -3.88 -5.02
C SER A 103 -16.38 -3.86 -4.38
N GLY A 104 -15.60 -4.94 -4.50
CA GLY A 104 -14.31 -5.10 -3.85
C GLY A 104 -13.31 -4.00 -4.14
N ALA A 105 -13.21 -3.57 -5.40
CA ALA A 105 -12.32 -2.49 -5.81
C ALA A 105 -12.62 -1.18 -5.06
N PHE A 106 -13.91 -0.87 -4.87
CA PHE A 106 -14.36 0.33 -4.16
C PHE A 106 -13.98 0.27 -2.67
N ILE A 107 -14.13 -0.92 -2.06
CA ILE A 107 -13.74 -1.14 -0.65
C ILE A 107 -12.23 -0.89 -0.48
N LEU A 108 -11.39 -1.49 -1.33
CA LEU A 108 -9.93 -1.30 -1.25
C LEU A 108 -9.54 0.17 -1.49
N ALA A 109 -10.10 0.81 -2.52
CA ALA A 109 -9.85 2.23 -2.80
C ALA A 109 -10.21 3.13 -1.61
N SER A 110 -11.32 2.83 -0.93
CA SER A 110 -11.75 3.54 0.28
C SER A 110 -10.77 3.35 1.43
N ILE A 111 -10.26 2.14 1.65
CA ILE A 111 -9.28 1.88 2.72
C ILE A 111 -7.94 2.55 2.40
N PHE A 112 -7.46 2.50 1.16
CA PHE A 112 -6.29 3.28 0.73
C PHE A 112 -6.49 4.78 0.97
N THR A 113 -7.67 5.32 0.67
CA THR A 113 -8.00 6.73 0.93
C THR A 113 -7.90 7.05 2.42
N LEU A 114 -8.51 6.24 3.29
CA LEU A 114 -8.41 6.43 4.74
C LEU A 114 -6.96 6.31 5.23
N HIS A 115 -6.19 5.40 4.67
CA HIS A 115 -4.79 5.23 5.02
C HIS A 115 -3.94 6.44 4.61
N ALA A 116 -4.17 6.98 3.40
CA ALA A 116 -3.54 8.21 2.91
C ALA A 116 -3.90 9.41 3.78
N ILE A 117 -5.18 9.59 4.14
CA ILE A 117 -5.63 10.68 5.03
C ILE A 117 -4.94 10.57 6.40
N ARG A 118 -4.78 9.35 6.93
CA ARG A 118 -4.07 9.14 8.19
C ARG A 118 -2.60 9.56 8.11
N ALA A 119 -1.90 9.24 7.01
CA ALA A 119 -0.52 9.69 6.81
C ALA A 119 -0.46 11.22 6.58
N GLY A 120 -1.33 11.76 5.73
CA GLY A 120 -1.43 13.18 5.40
C GLY A 120 -1.78 14.06 6.61
N SER A 121 -2.67 13.62 7.49
CA SER A 121 -3.01 14.36 8.71
C SER A 121 -1.82 14.51 9.66
N ARG A 122 -0.88 13.54 9.66
CA ARG A 122 0.37 13.63 10.44
C ARG A 122 1.38 14.58 9.81
N ILE A 123 1.48 14.56 8.47
CA ILE A 123 2.29 15.53 7.72
C ILE A 123 1.79 16.95 8.02
N TRP A 124 0.47 17.14 8.04
CA TRP A 124 -0.17 18.42 8.36
C TRP A 124 0.12 18.90 9.80
N GLN A 125 0.33 17.97 10.73
CA GLN A 125 0.72 18.27 12.12
C GLN A 125 2.24 18.44 12.29
N ASP A 126 2.96 18.77 11.22
CA ASP A 126 4.41 18.98 11.16
C ASP A 126 5.25 17.77 11.65
N GLN A 127 4.70 16.55 11.58
CA GLN A 127 5.50 15.37 11.85
C GLN A 127 6.44 15.10 10.67
N ASN A 128 7.74 15.28 10.88
CA ASN A 128 8.74 15.19 9.82
C ASN A 128 9.43 13.81 9.73
N SER A 129 8.66 12.73 9.85
CA SER A 129 9.21 11.39 9.65
C SER A 129 9.38 11.10 8.16
N TRP A 130 10.56 10.65 7.75
CA TRP A 130 10.96 10.45 6.35
C TRP A 130 10.01 9.57 5.52
N TRP A 131 9.28 8.65 6.17
CA TRP A 131 8.40 7.67 5.53
C TRP A 131 6.98 8.18 5.28
N LEU A 132 6.56 9.28 5.92
CA LEU A 132 5.18 9.77 5.85
C LEU A 132 4.79 10.22 4.44
N TRP A 133 5.66 10.98 3.78
CA TRP A 133 5.43 11.45 2.41
C TRP A 133 5.31 10.30 1.41
N PRO A 134 6.28 9.36 1.36
CA PRO A 134 6.17 8.16 0.54
C PRO A 134 4.89 7.35 0.81
N ALA A 135 4.52 7.15 2.08
CA ALA A 135 3.29 6.44 2.46
C ALA A 135 2.03 7.13 1.90
N CYS A 136 1.92 8.44 2.15
CA CYS A 136 0.78 9.23 1.71
C CYS A 136 0.63 9.24 0.19
N ILE A 137 1.73 9.41 -0.55
CA ILE A 137 1.72 9.44 -2.02
C ILE A 137 1.35 8.06 -2.58
N ARG A 138 1.95 6.99 -2.06
CA ARG A 138 1.65 5.60 -2.46
C ARG A 138 0.16 5.30 -2.33
N ASP A 139 -0.41 5.57 -1.15
CA ASP A 139 -1.79 5.23 -0.85
C ASP A 139 -2.78 6.12 -1.62
N ALA A 140 -2.47 7.42 -1.79
CA ALA A 140 -3.27 8.31 -2.61
C ALA A 140 -3.25 7.89 -4.09
N ALA A 141 -2.08 7.53 -4.62
CA ALA A 141 -1.94 7.06 -6.00
C ALA A 141 -2.70 5.75 -6.22
N ALA A 142 -2.60 4.78 -5.30
CA ALA A 142 -3.35 3.54 -5.35
C ALA A 142 -4.86 3.80 -5.33
N ALA A 143 -5.35 4.63 -4.40
CA ALA A 143 -6.77 4.99 -4.31
C ALA A 143 -7.28 5.65 -5.59
N MET A 144 -6.58 6.68 -6.09
CA MET A 144 -6.96 7.39 -7.31
C MET A 144 -7.00 6.45 -8.51
N ALA A 145 -6.00 5.60 -8.66
CA ALA A 145 -5.96 4.64 -9.76
C ALA A 145 -7.14 3.66 -9.69
N MET A 146 -7.42 3.09 -8.51
CA MET A 146 -8.56 2.20 -8.35
C MET A 146 -9.90 2.88 -8.66
N PHE A 147 -10.12 4.10 -8.17
CA PHE A 147 -11.34 4.85 -8.51
C PHE A 147 -11.41 5.19 -10.00
N ALA A 148 -10.31 5.61 -10.62
CA ALA A 148 -10.27 5.90 -12.05
C ALA A 148 -10.63 4.65 -12.86
N TRP A 149 -10.11 3.49 -12.48
CA TRP A 149 -10.41 2.22 -13.13
C TRP A 149 -11.87 1.78 -12.96
N ILE A 150 -12.44 1.93 -11.76
CA ILE A 150 -13.87 1.67 -11.54
C ILE A 150 -14.74 2.54 -12.47
N ILE A 151 -14.39 3.81 -12.62
CA ILE A 151 -15.12 4.75 -13.49
C ILE A 151 -14.95 4.37 -14.97
N ALA A 152 -13.73 4.10 -15.41
CA ALA A 152 -13.44 3.73 -16.79
C ALA A 152 -14.18 2.43 -17.20
N LEU A 153 -14.13 1.40 -16.36
CA LEU A 153 -14.77 0.11 -16.63
C LEU A 153 -16.30 0.17 -16.52
N SER A 154 -16.86 1.02 -15.65
CA SER A 154 -18.32 1.17 -15.52
C SER A 154 -18.96 2.04 -16.60
N SER A 155 -18.21 2.97 -17.20
CA SER A 155 -18.73 3.89 -18.21
C SER A 155 -18.78 3.29 -19.62
N GLY A 156 -18.26 2.07 -19.84
CA GLY A 156 -18.10 1.52 -21.18
C GLY A 156 -17.22 2.40 -22.07
N ALA A 157 -16.34 3.23 -21.47
CA ALA A 157 -15.35 4.03 -22.17
C ALA A 157 -14.20 3.19 -22.75
N VAL A 158 -14.40 1.87 -22.77
CA VAL A 158 -13.58 0.79 -23.29
C VAL A 158 -14.53 -0.17 -23.97
#